data_AF-A0A6N6W8X1-F1
#
_entry.id   AF-A0A6N6W8X1-F1
#
_cell.length_a   1.000
_cell.length_b   1.000
_cell.length_c   1.000
_cell.angle_alpha   90.00
_cell.angle_beta   90.00
_cell.angle_gamma   90.00
#
_symmetry.space_group_name_H-M   'P 1'
#
loop_
_entity.id
_entity.type
_entity.pdbx_description
1 polymer ?
#
loop_
_entity_poly.entity_id
_entity_poly.type
_entity_poly.pdbx_seq_one_letter_code
_entity_poly.pdbx_strand_id
1 'polypeptide(L)'
;MIQQYVLAAVAGSAVTALLAFVAHKLQSTKLTARLSAEADARIKALTAEQADHGEAIREREQAAQEMEALAAQLREELRQQSASVDELRATLKAATDDKDQWAHQAQQIAGEAARLKSLGATFERWHEQMISLMTQNHDMHAKNQELSSIVRHVVIVSLNASIEAARAGPAGRGFAVVASEVRALAARSEELSKSYRDSLHRNDLTTTSTFQDIQAGGKMIAASLSSVESLANQFHSKLHQVPA
;
A
#
# COMPACT_ATOMS: atom_id res chain seq x y z
N MET A 1 61.53 130.36 26.79
CA MET A 1 60.48 129.49 27.37
C MET A 1 59.84 128.49 26.39
N ILE A 2 59.94 128.62 25.05
CA ILE A 2 59.26 127.72 24.08
C ILE A 2 59.98 126.36 23.89
N GLN A 3 61.33 126.31 23.96
CA GLN A 3 62.10 125.06 23.77
C GLN A 3 61.85 123.99 24.84
N GLN A 4 61.57 124.37 26.09
CA GLN A 4 61.25 123.40 27.15
C GLN A 4 59.88 122.73 26.95
N TYR A 5 58.90 123.42 26.36
CA TYR A 5 57.58 122.84 26.07
C TYR A 5 57.60 121.88 24.87
N VAL A 6 58.40 122.15 23.84
CA VAL A 6 58.56 121.24 22.69
C VAL A 6 59.29 119.97 23.10
N LEU A 7 60.34 120.08 23.91
CA LEU A 7 61.07 118.92 24.43
C LEU A 7 60.19 118.05 25.36
N ALA A 8 59.37 118.69 26.21
CA ALA A 8 58.39 118.01 27.05
C ALA A 8 57.25 117.37 26.24
N ALA A 9 56.79 118.00 25.16
CA ALA A 9 55.76 117.45 24.27
C ALA A 9 56.26 116.26 23.44
N VAL A 10 57.50 116.29 22.95
CA VAL A 10 58.15 115.17 22.25
C VAL A 10 58.46 114.01 23.21
N ALA A 11 58.90 114.31 24.44
CA ALA A 11 59.09 113.30 25.47
C ALA A 11 57.74 112.67 25.88
N GLY A 12 56.69 113.48 26.04
CA GLY A 12 55.34 113.00 26.34
C GLY A 12 54.75 112.14 25.22
N SER A 13 54.90 112.55 23.95
CA SER A 13 54.42 111.78 22.79
C SER A 13 55.19 110.47 22.63
N ALA A 14 56.52 110.47 22.83
CA ALA A 14 57.35 109.27 22.83
C ALA A 14 56.96 108.30 23.96
N VAL A 15 56.69 108.79 25.17
CA VAL A 15 56.19 107.98 26.29
C VAL A 15 54.81 107.39 25.98
N THR A 16 53.89 108.17 25.42
CA THR A 16 52.57 107.65 25.01
C THR A 16 52.64 106.63 23.87
N ALA A 17 53.54 106.82 22.90
CA ALA A 17 53.76 105.87 21.81
C ALA A 17 54.39 104.56 22.31
N LEU A 18 55.34 104.65 23.25
CA LEU A 18 55.95 103.48 23.89
C LEU A 18 54.92 102.72 24.74
N LEU A 19 54.09 103.42 25.52
CA LEU A 19 53.00 102.82 26.27
C LEU A 19 51.94 102.18 25.36
N ALA A 20 51.58 102.84 24.25
CA ALA A 20 50.66 102.28 23.26
C ALA A 20 51.25 101.06 22.55
N PHE A 21 52.55 101.08 22.22
CA PHE A 21 53.24 99.94 21.62
C PHE A 21 53.33 98.75 22.60
N VAL A 22 53.67 99.00 23.87
CA VAL A 22 53.69 97.97 24.92
C VAL A 22 52.28 97.43 25.17
N ALA A 23 51.26 98.29 25.25
CA ALA A 23 49.87 97.88 25.38
C ALA A 23 49.40 97.05 24.17
N HIS A 24 49.73 97.48 22.95
CA HIS A 24 49.41 96.75 21.73
C HIS A 24 50.13 95.40 21.64
N LYS A 25 51.42 95.34 22.02
CA LYS A 25 52.21 94.09 22.08
C LYS A 25 51.69 93.14 23.17
N LEU A 26 51.27 93.65 24.32
CA LEU A 26 50.62 92.86 25.38
C LEU A 26 49.23 92.39 24.97
N GLN A 27 48.48 93.21 24.25
CA GLN A 27 47.14 92.87 23.76
C GLN A 27 47.21 91.86 22.61
N SER A 28 48.18 91.99 21.71
CA SER A 28 48.43 91.03 20.63
C SER A 28 48.90 89.69 21.16
N THR A 29 49.86 89.66 22.10
CA THR A 29 50.30 88.41 22.76
C THR A 29 49.19 87.75 23.58
N LYS A 30 48.34 88.52 24.27
CA LYS A 30 47.14 87.98 24.94
C LYS A 30 46.12 87.43 23.95
N LEU A 31 45.91 88.10 22.81
CA LEU A 31 45.01 87.62 21.76
C LEU A 31 45.54 86.34 21.12
N THR A 32 46.83 86.28 20.78
CA THR A 32 47.44 85.06 20.23
C THR A 32 47.44 83.92 21.23
N ALA A 33 47.69 84.18 22.53
CA ALA A 33 47.61 83.17 23.58
C ALA A 33 46.17 82.67 23.82
N ARG A 34 45.17 83.55 23.69
CA ARG A 34 43.75 83.15 23.74
C ARG A 34 43.36 82.30 22.54
N LEU A 35 43.72 82.73 21.33
CA LEU A 35 43.46 81.99 20.10
C LEU A 35 44.18 80.63 20.08
N SER A 36 45.42 80.55 20.58
CA SER A 36 46.13 79.27 20.70
C SER A 36 45.48 78.36 21.73
N ALA A 37 45.06 78.89 22.88
CA ALA A 37 44.35 78.10 23.89
C ALA A 37 42.98 77.60 23.39
N GLU A 38 42.26 78.40 22.62
CA GLU A 38 41.00 78.01 21.99
C GLU A 38 41.20 76.97 20.88
N ALA A 39 42.25 77.12 20.06
CA ALA A 39 42.64 76.11 19.07
C ALA A 39 43.04 74.79 19.74
N ASP A 40 43.84 74.82 20.80
CA ASP A 40 44.25 73.63 21.56
C ASP A 40 43.05 72.94 22.22
N ALA A 41 42.11 73.71 22.77
CA ALA A 41 40.88 73.17 23.32
C ALA A 41 40.02 72.50 22.24
N ARG A 42 39.94 73.10 21.05
CA ARG A 42 39.18 72.55 19.92
C ARG A 42 39.84 71.31 19.32
N ILE A 43 41.18 71.29 19.23
CA ILE A 43 41.95 70.10 18.83
C ILE A 43 41.68 68.98 19.82
N LYS A 44 41.78 69.23 21.14
CA LYS A 44 41.48 68.21 22.16
C LYS A 44 40.06 67.67 22.05
N ALA A 45 39.07 68.55 21.86
CA ALA A 45 37.67 68.15 21.69
C ALA A 45 37.48 67.25 20.46
N LEU A 46 38.02 67.64 19.30
CA LEU A 46 37.97 66.84 18.07
C LEU A 46 38.71 65.50 18.23
N THR A 47 39.82 65.48 18.96
CA THR A 47 40.58 64.23 19.20
C THR A 47 39.78 63.27 20.08
N ALA A 48 39.06 63.78 21.08
CA ALA A 48 38.18 62.98 21.92
C ALA A 48 36.96 62.46 21.14
N GLU A 49 36.33 63.31 20.32
CA GLU A 49 35.22 62.93 19.43
C GLU A 49 35.67 61.88 18.39
N GLN A 50 36.87 62.03 17.83
CA GLN A 50 37.43 61.05 16.89
C GLN A 50 37.74 59.71 17.59
N ALA A 51 38.15 59.73 18.85
CA ALA A 51 38.35 58.51 19.64
C ALA A 51 37.03 57.78 19.92
N ASP A 52 35.98 58.52 20.31
CA ASP A 52 34.61 58.01 20.52
C ASP A 52 34.04 57.41 19.23
N HIS A 53 34.18 58.11 18.09
CA HIS A 53 33.83 57.56 16.79
C HIS A 53 34.61 56.29 16.43
N GLY A 54 35.91 56.23 16.77
CA GLY A 54 36.73 55.04 16.55
C GLY A 54 36.32 53.84 17.40
N GLU A 55 35.70 54.06 18.56
CA GLU A 55 35.12 53.01 19.40
C GLU A 55 33.76 52.55 18.84
N ALA A 56 32.88 53.49 18.50
CA ALA A 56 31.59 53.20 17.89
C ALA A 56 31.70 52.45 16.54
N ILE A 57 32.72 52.75 15.72
CA ILE A 57 33.01 52.00 14.50
C ILE A 57 33.39 50.55 14.83
N ARG A 58 34.25 50.32 15.83
CA ARG A 58 34.67 48.97 16.24
C ARG A 58 33.50 48.15 16.77
N GLU A 59 32.61 48.74 17.58
CA GLU A 59 31.38 48.07 18.03
C GLU A 59 30.48 47.69 16.84
N ARG A 60 30.32 48.60 15.88
CA ARG A 60 29.55 48.32 14.65
C ARG A 60 30.16 47.22 13.80
N GLU A 61 31.49 47.19 13.67
CA GLU A 61 32.20 46.14 12.94
C GLU A 61 32.02 44.78 13.63
N GLN A 62 32.09 44.72 14.96
CA GLN A 62 31.81 43.50 15.72
C GLN A 62 30.36 43.03 15.54
N ALA A 63 29.39 43.94 15.70
CA ALA A 63 27.99 43.61 15.50
C ALA A 63 27.69 43.13 14.06
N ALA A 64 28.34 43.73 13.05
CA ALA A 64 28.23 43.30 11.66
C ALA A 64 28.81 41.89 11.45
N GLN A 65 29.96 41.58 12.06
CA GLN A 65 30.55 40.23 12.02
C GLN A 65 29.66 39.19 12.71
N GLU A 66 29.08 39.51 13.87
CA GLU A 66 28.14 38.64 14.56
C GLU A 66 26.87 38.39 13.74
N MET A 67 26.31 39.44 13.11
CA MET A 67 25.17 39.31 12.21
C MET A 67 25.49 38.44 10.99
N GLU A 68 26.69 38.58 10.41
CA GLU A 68 27.10 37.77 9.28
C GLU A 68 27.28 36.30 9.67
N ALA A 69 27.85 36.03 10.84
CA ALA A 69 27.97 34.67 11.39
C ALA A 69 26.59 34.04 11.66
N LEU A 70 25.67 34.78 12.28
CA LEU A 70 24.29 34.31 12.52
C LEU A 70 23.56 34.05 11.20
N ALA A 71 23.69 34.94 10.21
CA ALA A 71 23.09 34.77 8.90
C ALA A 71 23.65 33.54 8.16
N ALA A 72 24.94 33.25 8.30
CA ALA A 72 25.55 32.05 7.77
C ALA A 72 25.01 30.78 8.44
N GLN A 73 24.86 30.78 9.76
CA GLN A 73 24.27 29.67 10.50
C GLN A 73 22.81 29.41 10.09
N LEU A 74 21.98 30.46 10.04
CA LEU A 74 20.58 30.37 9.60
C LEU A 74 20.44 29.82 8.17
N ARG A 75 21.34 30.21 7.26
CA ARG A 75 21.36 29.67 5.89
C ARG A 75 21.66 28.18 5.87
N GLU A 76 22.59 27.72 6.70
CA GLU A 76 22.92 26.29 6.81
C GLU A 76 21.78 25.49 7.44
N GLU A 77 21.16 25.99 8.52
CA GLU A 77 19.98 25.37 9.13
C GLU A 77 18.82 25.28 8.13
N LEU A 78 18.54 26.35 7.38
CA LEU A 78 17.51 26.35 6.34
C LEU A 78 17.82 25.34 5.22
N ARG A 79 19.10 25.20 4.83
CA ARG A 79 19.53 24.21 3.85
C ARG A 79 19.29 22.78 4.36
N GLN A 80 19.62 22.50 5.62
CA GLN A 80 19.38 21.19 6.25
C GLN A 80 17.89 20.90 6.36
N GLN A 81 17.09 21.88 6.76
CA GLN A 81 15.64 21.73 6.86
C GLN A 81 15.00 21.49 5.49
N SER A 82 15.44 22.20 4.45
CA SER A 82 14.98 21.97 3.07
C SER A 82 15.30 20.55 2.61
N ALA A 83 16.52 20.06 2.89
CA ALA A 83 16.91 18.69 2.54
C ALA A 83 16.04 17.65 3.27
N SER A 84 15.76 17.87 4.56
CA SER A 84 14.87 17.00 5.35
C SER A 84 13.42 17.01 4.82
N VAL A 85 12.91 18.16 4.38
CA VAL A 85 11.58 18.25 3.76
C VAL A 85 11.53 17.48 2.44
N ASP A 86 12.57 17.55 1.62
CA ASP A 86 12.62 16.81 0.35
C ASP A 86 12.73 15.29 0.60
N GLU A 87 13.47 14.87 1.63
CA GLU A 87 13.49 13.47 2.08
C GLU A 87 12.10 13.01 2.56
N LEU A 88 11.43 13.78 3.41
CA LEU A 88 10.07 13.48 3.87
C LEU A 88 9.07 13.39 2.71
N ARG A 89 9.18 14.27 1.71
CA ARG A 89 8.35 14.20 0.50
C ARG A 89 8.60 12.92 -0.29
N ALA A 90 9.86 12.50 -0.42
CA ALA A 90 10.21 11.25 -1.09
C ALA A 90 9.63 10.03 -0.34
N THR A 91 9.76 10.01 1.00
CA THR A 91 9.21 8.94 1.83
C THR A 91 7.68 8.91 1.77
N LEU A 92 7.01 10.07 1.83
CA LEU A 92 5.55 10.15 1.71
C LEU A 92 5.06 9.66 0.35
N LYS A 93 5.79 10.00 -0.72
CA LYS A 93 5.48 9.51 -2.07
C LYS A 93 5.61 7.99 -2.13
N ALA A 94 6.71 7.43 -1.64
CA ALA A 94 6.92 5.97 -1.61
C ALA A 94 5.82 5.26 -0.81
N ALA A 95 5.45 5.79 0.37
CA ALA A 95 4.37 5.23 1.18
C ALA A 95 3.00 5.29 0.48
N THR A 96 2.74 6.35 -0.30
CA THR A 96 1.50 6.47 -1.09
C THR A 96 1.47 5.46 -2.24
N ASP A 97 2.58 5.33 -2.97
CA ASP A 97 2.71 4.36 -4.07
C ASP A 97 2.57 2.91 -3.53
N ASP A 98 3.13 2.61 -2.35
CA ASP A 98 3.00 1.31 -1.66
C ASP A 98 1.54 1.04 -1.25
N LYS A 99 0.84 2.05 -0.71
CA LYS A 99 -0.57 1.94 -0.32
C LYS A 99 -1.46 1.53 -1.50
N ASP A 100 -1.26 2.12 -2.68
CA ASP A 100 -2.06 1.78 -3.87
C ASP A 100 -1.77 0.34 -4.33
N GLN A 101 -0.52 -0.10 -4.29
CA GLN A 101 -0.15 -1.48 -4.56
C GLN A 101 -0.81 -2.45 -3.58
N TRP A 102 -0.82 -2.12 -2.29
CA TRP A 102 -1.47 -2.91 -1.24
C TRP A 102 -2.98 -3.01 -1.46
N ALA A 103 -3.65 -1.91 -1.78
CA ALA A 103 -5.09 -1.93 -2.07
C ALA A 103 -5.42 -2.87 -3.24
N HIS A 104 -4.61 -2.84 -4.30
CA HIS A 104 -4.76 -3.76 -5.43
C HIS A 104 -4.53 -5.23 -5.04
N GLN A 105 -3.50 -5.52 -4.26
CA GLN A 105 -3.22 -6.87 -3.77
C GLN A 105 -4.36 -7.40 -2.90
N ALA A 106 -4.90 -6.58 -1.99
CA ALA A 106 -6.03 -6.94 -1.14
C ALA A 106 -7.26 -7.30 -1.98
N GLN A 107 -7.55 -6.51 -3.02
CA GLN A 107 -8.67 -6.77 -3.92
C GLN A 107 -8.49 -8.08 -4.71
N GLN A 108 -7.28 -8.40 -5.14
CA GLN A 108 -6.97 -9.67 -5.82
C GLN A 108 -7.17 -10.88 -4.89
N ILE A 109 -6.66 -10.79 -3.66
CA ILE A 109 -6.84 -11.85 -2.64
C ILE A 109 -8.32 -12.07 -2.36
N ALA A 110 -9.09 -11.00 -2.17
CA ALA A 110 -10.53 -11.08 -1.92
C ALA A 110 -11.29 -11.69 -3.11
N GLY A 111 -10.92 -11.31 -4.34
CA GLY A 111 -11.49 -11.87 -5.56
C GLY A 111 -11.22 -13.37 -5.70
N GLU A 112 -10.01 -13.82 -5.43
CA GLU A 112 -9.64 -15.23 -5.50
C GLU A 112 -10.34 -16.06 -4.41
N ALA A 113 -10.43 -15.54 -3.17
CA ALA A 113 -11.20 -16.18 -2.11
C ALA A 113 -12.68 -16.36 -2.49
N ALA A 114 -13.30 -15.33 -3.06
CA ALA A 114 -14.69 -15.41 -3.52
C ALA A 114 -14.88 -16.45 -4.63
N ARG A 115 -13.94 -16.52 -5.57
CA ARG A 115 -13.94 -17.52 -6.64
C ARG A 115 -13.81 -18.94 -6.10
N LEU A 116 -12.85 -19.18 -5.20
CA LEU A 116 -12.65 -20.48 -4.56
C LEU A 116 -13.88 -20.91 -3.74
N LYS A 117 -14.51 -19.99 -3.02
CA LYS A 117 -15.75 -20.25 -2.28
C LYS A 117 -16.90 -20.67 -3.20
N SER A 118 -17.08 -19.97 -4.32
CA SER A 118 -18.08 -20.33 -5.33
C SER A 118 -17.80 -21.71 -5.94
N LEU A 119 -16.53 -22.04 -6.17
CA LEU A 119 -16.13 -23.33 -6.67
C LEU A 119 -16.40 -24.43 -5.63
N GLY A 120 -16.07 -24.20 -4.36
CA GLY A 120 -16.38 -25.10 -3.25
C GLY A 120 -17.88 -25.42 -3.16
N ALA A 121 -18.74 -24.41 -3.26
CA ALA A 121 -20.19 -24.62 -3.28
C ALA A 121 -20.67 -25.44 -4.49
N THR A 122 -19.94 -25.39 -5.61
CA THR A 122 -20.25 -26.21 -6.79
C THR A 122 -19.86 -27.67 -6.59
N PHE A 123 -18.71 -27.92 -5.97
CA PHE A 123 -18.27 -29.27 -5.61
C PHE A 123 -19.21 -29.93 -4.59
N GLU A 124 -19.73 -29.17 -3.62
CA GLU A 124 -20.72 -29.67 -2.66
C GLU A 124 -22.01 -30.14 -3.37
N ARG A 125 -22.53 -29.33 -4.30
CA ARG A 125 -23.70 -29.72 -5.11
C ARG A 125 -23.43 -30.97 -5.96
N TRP A 126 -22.24 -31.05 -6.57
CA TRP A 126 -21.85 -32.25 -7.33
C TRP A 126 -21.74 -33.48 -6.43
N HIS A 127 -21.22 -33.32 -5.21
CA HIS A 127 -21.15 -34.39 -4.22
C HIS A 127 -22.55 -34.95 -3.89
N GLU A 128 -23.51 -34.09 -3.59
CA GLU A 128 -24.91 -34.50 -3.36
C GLU A 128 -25.53 -35.20 -4.58
N GLN A 129 -25.30 -34.64 -5.79
CA GLN A 129 -25.79 -35.24 -7.04
C GLN A 129 -25.22 -36.64 -7.28
N MET A 130 -23.95 -36.87 -6.96
CA MET A 130 -23.32 -38.17 -7.10
C MET A 130 -23.88 -39.19 -6.10
N ILE A 131 -24.17 -38.79 -4.86
CA ILE A 131 -24.85 -39.67 -3.88
C ILE A 131 -26.23 -40.09 -4.41
N SER A 132 -26.98 -39.14 -4.97
CA SER A 132 -28.26 -39.45 -5.62
C SER A 132 -28.07 -40.41 -6.80
N LEU A 133 -27.06 -40.21 -7.64
CA LEU A 133 -26.79 -41.07 -8.79
C LEU A 133 -26.41 -42.50 -8.37
N MET A 134 -25.61 -42.67 -7.32
CA MET A 134 -25.27 -43.99 -6.76
C MET A 134 -26.53 -44.70 -6.23
N THR A 135 -27.42 -43.96 -5.58
CA THR A 135 -28.69 -44.50 -5.08
C THR A 135 -29.60 -44.93 -6.24
N GLN A 136 -29.68 -44.14 -7.31
CA GLN A 136 -30.43 -44.48 -8.52
C GLN A 136 -29.87 -45.73 -9.22
N ASN A 137 -28.54 -45.85 -9.36
CA ASN A 137 -27.93 -47.06 -9.91
C ASN A 137 -28.25 -48.30 -9.07
N HIS A 138 -28.25 -48.18 -7.74
CA HIS A 138 -28.63 -49.28 -6.85
C HIS A 138 -30.09 -49.72 -7.06
N ASP A 139 -31.02 -48.78 -7.18
CA ASP A 139 -32.44 -49.08 -7.51
C ASP A 139 -32.58 -49.73 -8.89
N MET A 140 -31.82 -49.27 -9.89
CA MET A 140 -31.81 -49.87 -11.23
C MET A 140 -31.29 -51.30 -11.21
N HIS A 141 -30.29 -51.61 -10.38
CA HIS A 141 -29.84 -53.00 -10.16
C HIS A 141 -30.95 -53.86 -9.59
N ALA A 142 -31.66 -53.40 -8.56
CA ALA A 142 -32.76 -54.13 -7.94
C ALA A 142 -33.89 -54.41 -8.95
N LYS A 143 -34.28 -53.39 -9.73
CA LYS A 143 -35.30 -53.53 -10.80
C LYS A 143 -34.87 -54.51 -11.90
N ASN A 144 -33.60 -54.47 -12.30
CA ASN A 144 -33.10 -55.42 -13.30
C ASN A 144 -33.03 -56.86 -12.76
N GLN A 145 -32.73 -57.05 -11.47
CA GLN A 145 -32.80 -58.36 -10.82
C GLN A 145 -34.23 -58.91 -10.79
N GLU A 146 -35.21 -58.05 -10.46
CA GLU A 146 -36.63 -58.39 -10.51
C GLU A 146 -37.07 -58.77 -11.93
N LEU A 147 -36.72 -57.95 -12.92
CA LEU A 147 -36.98 -58.24 -14.34
C LEU A 147 -36.40 -59.60 -14.76
N SER A 148 -35.15 -59.86 -14.38
CA SER A 148 -34.49 -61.15 -14.66
C SER A 148 -35.23 -62.32 -13.99
N SER A 149 -35.80 -62.13 -12.80
CA SER A 149 -36.64 -63.12 -12.11
C SER A 149 -37.95 -63.38 -12.85
N ILE A 150 -38.64 -62.32 -13.28
CA ILE A 150 -39.88 -62.40 -14.08
C ILE A 150 -39.61 -63.17 -15.37
N VAL A 151 -38.53 -62.84 -16.09
CA VAL A 151 -38.16 -63.51 -17.33
C VAL A 151 -37.93 -65.00 -17.12
N ARG A 152 -37.19 -65.41 -16.08
CA ARG A 152 -37.03 -66.83 -15.72
C ARG A 152 -38.36 -67.53 -15.45
N HIS A 153 -39.29 -66.85 -14.79
CA HIS A 153 -40.63 -67.37 -14.55
C HIS A 153 -41.40 -67.58 -15.86
N VAL A 154 -41.31 -66.63 -16.80
CA VAL A 154 -41.94 -66.75 -18.14
C VAL A 154 -41.35 -67.93 -18.93
N VAL A 155 -40.04 -68.18 -18.83
CA VAL A 155 -39.42 -69.39 -19.43
C VAL A 155 -40.04 -70.67 -18.88
N ILE A 156 -40.28 -70.75 -17.56
CA ILE A 156 -40.92 -71.92 -16.93
C ILE A 156 -42.38 -72.07 -17.38
N VAL A 157 -43.15 -70.98 -17.37
CA VAL A 157 -44.56 -70.99 -17.78
C VAL A 157 -44.73 -71.37 -19.25
N SER A 158 -43.89 -70.81 -20.13
CA SER A 158 -43.91 -71.17 -21.56
C SER A 158 -43.52 -72.63 -21.81
N LEU A 159 -42.55 -73.17 -21.06
CA LEU A 159 -42.21 -74.59 -21.10
C LEU A 159 -43.39 -75.47 -20.69
N ASN A 160 -44.06 -75.14 -19.57
CA ASN A 160 -45.25 -75.87 -19.12
C ASN A 160 -46.37 -75.81 -20.17
N ALA A 161 -46.60 -74.65 -20.79
CA ALA A 161 -47.56 -74.49 -21.87
C ALA A 161 -47.21 -75.34 -23.11
N SER A 162 -45.92 -75.41 -23.49
CA SER A 162 -45.47 -76.29 -24.58
C SER A 162 -45.73 -77.77 -24.27
N ILE A 163 -45.50 -78.20 -23.02
CA ILE A 163 -45.74 -79.59 -22.58
C ILE A 163 -47.24 -79.92 -22.66
N GLU A 164 -48.10 -79.04 -22.15
CA GLU A 164 -49.55 -79.27 -22.17
C GLU A 164 -50.12 -79.22 -23.61
N ALA A 165 -49.59 -78.33 -24.45
CA ALA A 165 -49.92 -78.28 -25.87
C ALA A 165 -49.54 -79.58 -26.61
N ALA A 166 -48.39 -80.17 -26.29
CA ALA A 166 -47.98 -81.48 -26.83
C ALA A 166 -48.91 -82.60 -26.34
N ARG A 167 -49.33 -82.54 -25.07
CA ARG A 167 -50.26 -83.50 -24.46
C ARG A 167 -51.65 -83.49 -25.10
N ALA A 168 -52.13 -82.32 -25.52
CA ALA A 168 -53.40 -82.14 -26.24
C ALA A 168 -53.35 -82.62 -27.72
N GLY A 169 -52.18 -83.02 -28.23
CA GLY A 169 -52.03 -83.59 -29.57
C GLY A 169 -52.43 -82.61 -30.70
N PRO A 170 -53.23 -83.03 -31.70
CA PRO A 170 -53.57 -82.18 -32.85
C PRO A 170 -54.30 -80.88 -32.49
N ALA A 171 -55.08 -80.88 -31.40
CA ALA A 171 -55.82 -79.71 -30.90
C ALA A 171 -54.90 -78.66 -30.26
N GLY A 172 -53.71 -79.06 -29.78
CA GLY A 172 -52.74 -78.17 -29.12
C GLY A 172 -51.75 -77.49 -30.05
N ARG A 173 -51.73 -77.77 -31.36
CA ARG A 173 -50.70 -77.26 -32.29
C ARG A 173 -50.56 -75.74 -32.30
N GLY A 174 -51.67 -75.00 -32.26
CA GLY A 174 -51.64 -73.54 -32.19
C GLY A 174 -51.00 -73.02 -30.89
N PHE A 175 -51.34 -73.65 -29.76
CA PHE A 175 -50.75 -73.32 -28.45
C PHE A 175 -49.26 -73.66 -28.38
N ALA A 176 -48.81 -74.74 -29.03
CA ALA A 176 -47.41 -75.11 -29.08
C ALA A 176 -46.55 -74.05 -29.79
N VAL A 177 -47.05 -73.48 -30.89
CA VAL A 177 -46.37 -72.39 -31.62
C VAL A 177 -46.27 -71.15 -30.75
N VAL A 178 -47.38 -70.74 -30.11
CA VAL A 178 -47.37 -69.56 -29.20
C VAL A 178 -46.41 -69.76 -28.04
N ALA A 179 -46.41 -70.95 -27.41
CA ALA A 179 -45.51 -71.24 -26.31
C ALA A 179 -44.03 -71.19 -26.71
N SER A 180 -43.69 -71.68 -27.93
CA SER A 180 -42.33 -71.56 -28.48
C SER A 180 -41.92 -70.10 -28.70
N GLU A 181 -42.82 -69.27 -29.23
CA GLU A 181 -42.54 -67.84 -29.48
C GLU A 181 -42.36 -67.07 -28.17
N VAL A 182 -43.21 -67.33 -27.16
CA VAL A 182 -43.06 -66.75 -25.82
C VAL A 182 -41.73 -67.15 -25.19
N ARG A 183 -41.31 -68.41 -25.35
CA ARG A 183 -40.02 -68.89 -24.83
C ARG A 183 -38.84 -68.20 -25.52
N ALA A 184 -38.90 -68.02 -26.84
CA ALA A 184 -37.87 -67.29 -27.59
C ALA A 184 -37.79 -65.82 -27.15
N LEU A 185 -38.93 -65.16 -26.93
CA LEU A 185 -38.99 -63.78 -26.43
C LEU A 185 -38.42 -63.66 -25.01
N ALA A 186 -38.71 -64.63 -24.14
CA ALA A 186 -38.17 -64.68 -22.79
C ALA A 186 -36.65 -64.86 -22.80
N ALA A 187 -36.10 -65.78 -23.61
CA ALA A 187 -34.65 -65.95 -23.76
C ALA A 187 -33.96 -64.67 -24.24
N ARG A 188 -34.55 -63.97 -25.22
CA ARG A 188 -34.04 -62.67 -25.69
C ARG A 188 -34.10 -61.59 -24.60
N SER A 189 -35.14 -61.59 -23.77
CA SER A 189 -35.29 -60.66 -22.63
C SER A 189 -34.26 -60.94 -21.53
N GLU A 190 -33.86 -62.20 -21.34
CA GLU A 190 -32.83 -62.59 -20.39
C GLU A 190 -31.45 -62.09 -20.83
N GLU A 191 -31.14 -62.25 -22.12
CA GLU A 191 -29.90 -61.72 -22.70
C GLU A 191 -29.82 -60.19 -22.56
N LEU A 192 -30.93 -59.49 -22.82
CA LEU A 192 -31.01 -58.04 -22.64
C LEU A 192 -30.80 -57.63 -21.17
N SER A 193 -31.44 -58.35 -20.22
CA SER A 193 -31.28 -58.10 -18.78
C SER A 193 -29.83 -58.32 -18.33
N LYS A 194 -29.12 -59.30 -18.91
CA LYS A 194 -27.70 -59.54 -18.65
C LYS A 194 -26.83 -58.39 -19.18
N SER A 195 -27.05 -57.97 -20.41
CA SER A 195 -26.35 -56.82 -21.01
C SER A 195 -26.58 -55.53 -20.21
N TYR A 196 -27.80 -55.32 -19.73
CA TYR A 196 -28.13 -54.18 -18.89
C TYR A 196 -27.41 -54.23 -17.53
N ARG A 197 -27.34 -55.40 -16.89
CA ARG A 197 -26.56 -55.60 -15.66
C ARG A 197 -25.09 -55.25 -15.86
N ASP A 198 -24.48 -55.70 -16.96
CA ASP A 198 -23.07 -55.41 -17.25
C ASP A 198 -22.87 -53.90 -17.46
N SER A 199 -23.84 -53.21 -18.05
CA SER A 199 -23.83 -51.76 -18.25
C SER A 199 -23.97 -51.00 -16.93
N LEU A 200 -24.85 -51.46 -16.02
CA LEU A 200 -24.98 -50.91 -14.67
C LEU A 200 -23.68 -51.07 -13.86
N HIS A 201 -22.99 -52.22 -13.95
CA HIS A 201 -21.70 -52.40 -13.30
C HIS A 201 -20.63 -51.43 -13.81
N ARG A 202 -20.59 -51.16 -15.13
CA ARG A 202 -19.69 -50.13 -15.67
C ARG A 202 -20.06 -48.74 -15.13
N ASN A 203 -21.35 -48.43 -15.04
CA ASN A 203 -21.81 -47.17 -14.45
C ASN A 203 -21.39 -47.03 -12.98
N ASP A 204 -21.43 -48.10 -12.18
CA ASP A 204 -20.98 -48.06 -10.78
C ASP A 204 -19.50 -47.70 -10.68
N LEU A 205 -18.65 -48.30 -11.52
CA LEU A 205 -17.22 -48.03 -11.55
C LEU A 205 -16.95 -46.56 -11.91
N THR A 206 -17.58 -46.07 -12.98
CA THR A 206 -17.43 -44.67 -13.41
C THR A 206 -17.94 -43.72 -12.34
N THR A 207 -19.13 -43.97 -11.78
CA THR A 207 -19.74 -43.14 -10.74
C THR A 207 -18.85 -43.07 -9.49
N THR A 208 -18.29 -44.22 -9.07
CA THR A 208 -17.39 -44.28 -7.91
C THR A 208 -16.09 -43.51 -8.16
N SER A 209 -15.48 -43.68 -9.34
CA SER A 209 -14.26 -42.92 -9.71
C SER A 209 -14.54 -41.42 -9.73
N THR A 210 -15.61 -40.99 -10.40
CA THR A 210 -15.99 -39.57 -10.46
C THR A 210 -16.30 -39.00 -9.07
N PHE A 211 -16.92 -39.78 -8.18
CA PHE A 211 -17.15 -39.36 -6.80
C PHE A 211 -15.84 -39.14 -6.04
N GLN A 212 -14.84 -40.01 -6.23
CA GLN A 212 -13.51 -39.85 -5.63
C GLN A 212 -12.81 -38.59 -6.17
N ASP A 213 -12.89 -38.33 -7.47
CA ASP A 213 -12.32 -37.12 -8.09
C ASP A 213 -12.97 -35.85 -7.55
N ILE A 214 -14.30 -35.85 -7.38
CA ILE A 214 -15.05 -34.73 -6.77
C ILE A 214 -14.60 -34.52 -5.32
N GLN A 215 -14.46 -35.58 -4.52
CA GLN A 215 -13.98 -35.43 -3.14
C GLN A 215 -12.54 -34.90 -3.08
N ALA A 216 -11.65 -35.39 -3.93
CA ALA A 216 -10.27 -34.93 -4.00
C ALA A 216 -10.23 -33.44 -4.41
N GLY A 217 -10.97 -33.06 -5.45
CA GLY A 217 -11.10 -31.67 -5.90
C GLY A 217 -11.69 -30.76 -4.81
N GLY A 218 -12.72 -31.21 -4.09
CA GLY A 218 -13.29 -30.48 -2.96
C GLY A 218 -12.29 -30.22 -1.83
N LYS A 219 -11.50 -31.24 -1.46
CA LYS A 219 -10.41 -31.10 -0.46
C LYS A 219 -9.33 -30.14 -0.93
N MET A 220 -8.94 -30.20 -2.21
CA MET A 220 -7.96 -29.27 -2.78
C MET A 220 -8.45 -27.82 -2.72
N ILE A 221 -9.72 -27.57 -3.06
CA ILE A 221 -10.32 -26.22 -2.97
C ILE A 221 -10.33 -25.72 -1.53
N ALA A 222 -10.70 -26.57 -0.57
CA ALA A 222 -10.68 -26.21 0.84
C ALA A 222 -9.27 -25.83 1.31
N ALA A 223 -8.25 -26.60 0.90
CA ALA A 223 -6.85 -26.29 1.21
C ALA A 223 -6.37 -25.00 0.54
N SER A 224 -6.75 -24.76 -0.72
CA SER A 224 -6.47 -23.50 -1.42
C SER A 224 -7.13 -22.31 -0.74
N LEU A 225 -8.38 -22.44 -0.30
CA LEU A 225 -9.10 -21.38 0.41
C LEU A 225 -8.40 -21.04 1.73
N SER A 226 -8.02 -22.05 2.52
CA SER A 226 -7.25 -21.85 3.75
C SER A 226 -5.90 -21.16 3.50
N SER A 227 -5.24 -21.48 2.38
CA SER A 227 -3.99 -20.83 1.97
C SER A 227 -4.19 -19.36 1.63
N VAL A 228 -5.28 -19.03 0.91
CA VAL A 228 -5.64 -17.64 0.59
C VAL A 228 -6.02 -16.86 1.86
N GLU A 229 -6.75 -17.47 2.80
CA GLU A 229 -7.07 -16.86 4.09
C GLU A 229 -5.80 -16.58 4.92
N SER A 230 -4.85 -17.52 4.93
CA SER A 230 -3.54 -17.31 5.56
C SER A 230 -2.78 -16.14 4.93
N LEU A 231 -2.77 -16.07 3.59
CA LEU A 231 -2.15 -14.95 2.87
C LEU A 231 -2.83 -13.62 3.22
N ALA A 232 -4.17 -13.60 3.28
CA ALA A 232 -4.94 -12.43 3.68
C ALA A 232 -4.58 -11.96 5.10
N ASN A 233 -4.46 -12.89 6.05
CA ASN A 233 -4.08 -12.59 7.44
C ASN A 233 -2.65 -12.07 7.55
N GLN A 234 -1.71 -12.67 6.82
CA GLN A 234 -0.32 -12.19 6.75
C GLN A 234 -0.26 -10.78 6.16
N PHE A 235 -1.00 -10.53 5.09
CA PHE A 235 -1.09 -9.22 4.47
C PHE A 235 -1.66 -8.17 5.43
N HIS A 236 -2.74 -8.51 6.13
CA HIS A 236 -3.33 -7.67 7.18
C HIS A 236 -2.33 -7.34 8.29
N SER A 237 -1.53 -8.32 8.74
CA SER A 237 -0.50 -8.09 9.77
C SER A 237 0.60 -7.14 9.31
N LYS A 238 1.01 -7.20 8.04
CA LYS A 238 2.03 -6.30 7.48
C LYS A 238 1.53 -4.86 7.42
N LEU A 239 0.26 -4.65 7.07
CA LEU A 239 -0.35 -3.31 7.07
C LEU A 239 -0.29 -2.65 8.46
N HIS A 240 -0.42 -3.42 9.53
CA HIS A 240 -0.33 -2.90 10.90
C HIS A 240 1.10 -2.65 11.40
N GLN A 241 2.12 -3.18 10.71
CA GLN A 241 3.53 -2.98 11.08
C GLN A 241 4.17 -1.77 10.41
N VAL A 242 3.50 -1.16 9.42
CA VAL A 242 3.97 0.07 8.77
C VAL A 242 3.76 1.22 9.76
N PRO A 243 4.84 1.85 10.27
CA PRO A 243 4.70 2.99 11.16
C PRO A 243 3.99 4.13 10.43
N ALA A 244 3.07 4.80 11.12
CA ALA A 244 2.37 5.99 10.64
C ALA A 244 3.32 7.15 10.31
#